data_AF-A0A7J8RDH2-F1
#
_entry.id   AF-A0A7J8RDH2-F1
#
_cell.length_a   1.000
_cell.length_b   1.000
_cell.length_c   1.000
_cell.angle_alpha   90.00
_cell.angle_beta   90.00
_cell.angle_gamma   90.00
#
_symmetry.space_group_name_H-M   'P 1'
#
loop_
_entity.id
_entity.type
_entity.pdbx_description
1 polymer ?
#
loop_
_entity_poly.entity_id
_entity_poly.type
_entity_poly.pdbx_seq_one_letter_code
_entity_poly.pdbx_strand_id
1 'polypeptide(L)'
;MAPSALPNFSSSFLFPLKTLKSFKPPKPLTITCSSQEPKKPSKNPQRPTSRNRKRTPYGTSRRSILKKTFTQEQVKFTAGVSADPHVGIIGGGMAGLLCALSLEKKGVKSTVFDTGMHGLGGRMGTRVIDPQQLIFDHAAQFFTVSDSRFSKLVDYWLEKGLVREWQGLVGQLELGGRFVPLPSSQPRFIGVNGMRPLANSLLSETSMVNVVRPCWISKLDPFNGMWHLSENGKPRGEFDAIVIAHN
;
A
#
# COMPACT_ATOMS: atom_id res chain seq x y z
N MET A 1 -54.62 -17.89 -10.99
CA MET A 1 -53.40 -17.80 -11.81
C MET A 1 -52.51 -16.70 -11.23
N ALA A 2 -51.26 -17.07 -10.91
CA ALA A 2 -50.06 -16.26 -10.64
C ALA A 2 -50.05 -15.20 -9.50
N PRO A 3 -49.16 -15.36 -8.49
CA PRO A 3 -48.76 -14.31 -7.56
C PRO A 3 -47.36 -13.72 -7.88
N SER A 4 -47.06 -12.59 -7.21
CA SER A 4 -45.73 -12.04 -6.84
C SER A 4 -44.79 -11.50 -7.92
N ALA A 5 -44.32 -10.26 -7.73
CA ALA A 5 -42.98 -9.82 -8.09
C ALA A 5 -42.42 -8.90 -6.98
N LEU A 6 -41.53 -9.45 -6.15
CA LEU A 6 -40.63 -8.68 -5.28
C LEU A 6 -39.51 -8.07 -6.15
N PRO A 7 -38.96 -6.90 -5.80
CA PRO A 7 -37.81 -6.36 -6.50
C PRO A 7 -36.54 -7.19 -6.19
N ASN A 8 -35.87 -7.59 -7.27
CA ASN A 8 -34.59 -8.30 -7.28
C ASN A 8 -33.49 -7.48 -6.59
N PHE A 9 -32.98 -7.98 -5.46
CA PHE A 9 -31.73 -7.51 -4.86
C PHE A 9 -30.55 -8.06 -5.67
N SER A 10 -29.76 -7.16 -6.27
CA SER A 10 -28.52 -7.52 -6.97
C SER A 10 -27.42 -7.85 -5.96
N SER A 11 -27.02 -9.12 -5.99
CA SER A 11 -25.93 -9.75 -5.24
C SER A 11 -24.60 -9.00 -5.38
N SER A 12 -24.21 -8.24 -4.37
CA SER A 12 -22.85 -7.71 -4.24
C SER A 12 -22.00 -8.66 -3.39
N PHE A 13 -21.01 -9.30 -4.02
CA PHE A 13 -19.97 -10.16 -3.42
C PHE A 13 -20.46 -11.47 -2.78
N LEU A 14 -20.50 -12.55 -3.57
CA LEU A 14 -20.62 -13.92 -3.03
C LEU A 14 -19.26 -14.62 -3.17
N PHE A 15 -18.50 -14.65 -2.08
CA PHE A 15 -17.53 -15.72 -1.85
C PHE A 15 -18.30 -16.90 -1.23
N PRO A 16 -18.09 -18.16 -1.65
CA PRO A 16 -18.80 -19.29 -1.06
C PRO A 16 -18.28 -19.58 0.35
N LEU A 17 -19.14 -19.38 1.35
CA LEU A 17 -18.90 -19.77 2.75
C LEU A 17 -18.88 -21.30 2.88
N LYS A 18 -17.71 -21.86 3.25
CA LYS A 18 -17.63 -23.18 3.87
C LYS A 18 -17.30 -23.00 5.35
N THR A 19 -18.20 -23.46 6.21
CA THR A 19 -18.02 -23.51 7.67
C THR A 19 -16.95 -24.52 8.05
N LEU A 20 -15.99 -24.17 8.92
CA LEU A 20 -15.59 -25.05 10.04
C LEU A 20 -14.70 -24.40 11.12
N LYS A 21 -15.08 -24.73 12.36
CA LYS A 21 -14.37 -24.96 13.65
C LYS A 21 -13.61 -23.83 14.38
N SER A 22 -14.08 -23.65 15.62
CA SER A 22 -13.59 -22.80 16.72
C SER A 22 -12.12 -23.02 17.07
N PHE A 23 -11.34 -21.94 16.98
CA PHE A 23 -9.98 -21.85 17.51
C PHE A 23 -9.99 -21.29 18.95
N LYS A 24 -9.21 -21.89 19.86
CA LYS A 24 -8.96 -21.36 21.21
C LYS A 24 -7.62 -20.61 21.24
N PRO A 25 -7.52 -19.44 21.90
CA PRO A 25 -6.29 -18.65 21.93
C PRO A 25 -5.27 -19.22 22.95
N PRO A 26 -3.95 -19.16 22.67
CA PRO A 26 -2.92 -19.46 23.66
C PRO A 26 -2.68 -18.26 24.59
N LYS A 27 -2.21 -18.56 25.81
CA LYS A 27 -1.99 -17.61 26.92
C LYS A 27 -0.78 -16.69 26.68
N PRO A 28 -0.79 -15.43 27.17
CA PRO A 28 0.30 -14.49 26.97
C PRO A 28 1.50 -14.80 27.88
N LEU A 29 2.71 -14.66 27.32
CA LEU A 29 3.98 -14.69 28.04
C LEU A 29 4.34 -13.26 28.48
N THR A 30 4.49 -13.06 29.78
CA THR A 30 4.93 -11.80 30.40
C THR A 30 6.46 -11.74 30.40
N ILE A 31 7.06 -10.74 29.75
CA ILE A 31 8.49 -10.44 29.86
C ILE A 31 8.65 -9.20 30.74
N THR A 32 9.19 -9.38 31.94
CA THR A 32 9.60 -8.31 32.84
C THR A 32 11.01 -7.83 32.46
N CYS A 33 11.13 -6.54 32.10
CA CYS A 33 12.41 -5.90 31.82
C CYS A 33 12.88 -5.17 33.09
N SER A 34 14.02 -5.56 33.66
CA SER A 34 14.63 -4.87 34.79
C SER A 34 15.49 -3.71 34.30
N SER A 35 15.19 -2.50 34.78
CA SER A 35 16.00 -1.31 34.55
C SER A 35 17.14 -1.24 35.56
N GLN A 36 18.39 -1.26 35.10
CA GLN A 36 19.52 -0.76 35.88
C GLN A 36 19.86 0.67 35.42
N GLU A 37 20.00 1.59 36.37
CA GLU A 37 20.32 3.00 36.13
C GLU A 37 21.78 3.20 35.67
N PRO A 38 22.05 4.12 34.72
CA PRO A 38 23.42 4.49 34.38
C PRO A 38 23.96 5.61 35.30
N LYS A 39 25.21 5.44 35.73
CA LYS A 39 25.98 6.41 36.54
C LYS A 39 26.32 7.68 35.76
N LYS A 40 26.20 8.83 36.43
CA LYS A 40 26.54 10.19 35.95
C LYS A 40 28.05 10.36 35.68
N PRO A 41 28.45 11.06 34.60
CA PRO A 41 29.73 11.75 34.53
C PRO A 41 29.58 13.26 34.77
N SER A 42 30.55 13.83 35.49
CA SER A 42 30.64 15.24 35.84
C SER A 42 31.57 16.03 34.92
N LYS A 43 31.27 17.33 34.78
CA LYS A 43 32.10 18.47 34.36
C LYS A 43 32.25 18.79 32.86
N ASN A 44 31.63 19.91 32.49
CA ASN A 44 31.96 20.82 31.38
C ASN A 44 33.43 21.31 31.48
N PRO A 45 34.13 21.64 30.37
CA PRO A 45 33.80 22.87 29.65
C PRO A 45 34.13 22.97 28.13
N GLN A 46 33.60 24.06 27.56
CA GLN A 46 33.95 24.79 26.34
C GLN A 46 33.23 24.45 25.02
N ARG A 47 32.50 25.47 24.55
CA ARG A 47 31.61 25.54 23.39
C ARG A 47 32.42 26.03 22.18
N PRO A 48 32.49 25.30 21.05
CA PRO A 48 33.11 25.84 19.85
C PRO A 48 32.17 26.87 19.19
N THR A 49 32.73 28.02 18.86
CA THR A 49 32.11 29.14 18.17
C THR A 49 31.70 28.74 16.74
N SER A 50 30.47 29.13 16.34
CA SER A 50 29.94 28.84 15.01
C SER A 50 30.70 29.64 13.94
N ARG A 51 31.55 28.98 13.16
CA ARG A 51 32.10 29.57 11.93
C ARG A 51 30.98 29.70 10.89
N ASN A 52 30.71 30.94 10.49
CA ASN A 52 29.86 31.30 9.36
C ASN A 52 30.28 30.57 8.08
N ARG A 53 29.56 29.50 7.71
CA ARG A 53 29.67 28.91 6.37
C ARG A 53 28.92 29.82 5.40
N LYS A 54 29.69 30.58 4.61
CA LYS A 54 29.21 31.30 3.42
C LYS A 54 28.38 30.33 2.55
N ARG A 55 27.10 30.66 2.35
CA ARG A 55 26.22 29.96 1.40
C ARG A 55 26.64 30.34 -0.01
N THR A 56 27.05 29.35 -0.79
CA THR A 56 27.24 29.48 -2.24
C THR A 56 25.85 29.54 -2.92
N PRO A 57 25.62 30.45 -3.88
CA PRO A 57 24.35 30.58 -4.56
C PRO A 57 24.29 29.66 -5.78
N TYR A 58 24.25 28.35 -5.55
CA TYR A 58 23.89 27.38 -6.60
C TYR A 58 22.84 26.42 -6.05
N GLY A 59 21.61 26.90 -6.10
CA GLY A 59 20.42 26.11 -5.82
C GLY A 59 19.29 26.72 -6.61
N THR A 60 19.14 26.32 -7.88
CA THR A 60 17.85 26.44 -8.53
C THR A 60 16.86 25.73 -7.61
N SER A 61 15.95 26.51 -7.03
CA SER A 61 14.90 26.00 -6.16
C SER A 61 14.24 24.81 -6.86
N ARG A 62 14.06 23.67 -6.18
CA ARG A 62 13.26 22.54 -6.74
C ARG A 62 11.91 23.02 -7.29
N ARG A 63 11.39 24.12 -6.74
CA ARG A 63 10.17 24.82 -7.16
C ARG A 63 10.27 25.43 -8.57
N SER A 64 11.43 25.89 -9.03
CA SER A 64 11.62 26.44 -10.38
C SER A 64 11.84 25.35 -11.43
N ILE A 65 12.44 24.21 -11.04
CA ILE A 65 12.52 23.02 -11.90
C ILE A 65 11.13 22.42 -12.11
N LEU A 66 10.32 22.29 -11.05
CA LEU A 66 8.93 21.82 -11.14
C LEU A 66 8.03 22.71 -12.00
N LYS A 67 8.28 24.03 -12.04
CA LYS A 67 7.47 24.97 -12.83
C LYS A 67 7.75 24.92 -14.34
N LYS A 68 8.95 24.45 -14.76
CA LYS A 68 9.34 24.40 -16.18
C LYS A 68 8.99 23.07 -16.87
N THR A 69 8.77 21.99 -16.12
CA THR A 69 8.59 20.63 -16.68
C THR A 69 7.13 20.17 -16.74
N PHE A 70 6.18 20.92 -16.17
CA PHE A 70 4.76 20.55 -16.16
C PHE A 70 3.96 20.98 -17.39
N THR A 71 4.59 21.61 -18.38
CA THR A 71 4.03 21.72 -19.74
C THR A 71 4.19 20.38 -20.47
N GLN A 72 3.84 19.28 -19.81
CA GLN A 72 3.79 17.99 -20.47
C GLN A 72 2.51 18.01 -21.31
N GLU A 73 2.67 18.01 -22.63
CA GLU A 73 1.57 18.05 -23.57
C GLU A 73 0.61 16.90 -23.25
N GLN A 74 -0.65 17.23 -22.98
CA GLN A 74 -1.66 16.21 -22.76
C GLN A 74 -1.81 15.42 -24.06
N VAL A 75 -1.37 14.17 -24.06
CA VAL A 75 -1.53 13.28 -25.19
C VAL A 75 -3.02 13.04 -25.42
N LYS A 76 -3.51 13.37 -26.62
CA LYS A 76 -4.84 13.02 -27.09
C LYS A 76 -4.70 12.06 -28.25
N PHE A 77 -5.11 10.81 -28.04
CA PHE A 77 -5.26 9.87 -29.16
C PHE A 77 -6.55 10.20 -29.90
N THR A 78 -6.46 10.29 -31.23
CA THR A 78 -7.62 10.49 -32.11
C THR A 78 -8.35 9.18 -32.39
N ALA A 79 -7.65 8.05 -32.28
CA ALA A 79 -8.25 6.72 -32.31
C ALA A 79 -9.07 6.46 -31.04
N GLY A 80 -10.21 5.78 -31.19
CA GLY A 80 -11.01 5.32 -30.06
C GLY A 80 -10.31 4.20 -29.28
N VAL A 81 -10.67 4.04 -28.01
CA VAL A 81 -10.21 2.92 -27.16
C VAL A 81 -10.79 1.61 -27.71
N SER A 82 -9.98 0.55 -27.74
CA SER A 82 -10.41 -0.80 -28.14
C SER A 82 -11.65 -1.28 -27.37
N ALA A 83 -12.47 -2.14 -27.99
CA ALA A 83 -13.63 -2.78 -27.35
C ALA A 83 -13.23 -3.79 -26.26
N ASP A 84 -12.01 -4.32 -26.33
CA ASP A 84 -11.36 -5.14 -25.27
C ASP A 84 -10.05 -4.45 -24.87
N PRO A 85 -10.11 -3.38 -24.07
CA PRO A 85 -8.92 -2.58 -23.76
C PRO A 85 -7.99 -3.32 -22.80
N HIS A 86 -6.69 -3.10 -22.96
CA HIS A 86 -5.67 -3.57 -22.04
C HIS A 86 -5.03 -2.40 -21.29
N VAL A 87 -5.11 -2.44 -19.96
CA VAL A 87 -4.65 -1.35 -19.09
C VAL A 87 -3.31 -1.66 -18.43
N GLY A 88 -2.33 -0.78 -18.61
CA GLY A 88 -1.06 -0.83 -17.87
C GLY A 88 -1.17 -0.08 -16.55
N ILE A 89 -0.91 -0.73 -15.42
CA ILE A 89 -0.95 -0.12 -14.08
C ILE A 89 0.46 -0.05 -13.52
N ILE A 90 0.94 1.15 -13.22
CA ILE A 90 2.30 1.38 -12.69
C ILE A 90 2.20 1.60 -11.19
N GLY A 91 2.55 0.57 -10.42
CA GLY A 91 2.50 0.54 -8.96
C GLY A 91 1.60 -0.58 -8.45
N GLY A 92 2.20 -1.58 -7.79
CA GLY A 92 1.54 -2.71 -7.14
C GLY A 92 1.22 -2.47 -5.67
N GLY A 93 0.97 -1.22 -5.27
CA GLY A 93 0.43 -0.89 -3.96
C GLY A 93 -1.08 -1.14 -3.85
N MET A 94 -1.67 -0.91 -2.67
CA MET A 94 -3.12 -1.08 -2.43
C MET A 94 -3.98 -0.42 -3.53
N ALA A 95 -3.65 0.82 -3.91
CA ALA A 95 -4.41 1.56 -4.92
C ALA A 95 -4.37 0.89 -6.30
N GLY A 96 -3.19 0.48 -6.76
CA GLY A 96 -3.03 -0.18 -8.07
C GLY A 96 -3.69 -1.55 -8.11
N LEU A 97 -3.59 -2.32 -7.02
CA LEU A 97 -4.24 -3.64 -6.93
C LEU A 97 -5.77 -3.53 -6.90
N LEU A 98 -6.33 -2.59 -6.14
CA LEU A 98 -7.78 -2.34 -6.14
C LEU A 98 -8.27 -1.80 -7.48
N CYS A 99 -7.45 -1.03 -8.19
CA CYS A 99 -7.72 -0.60 -9.57
C CYS A 99 -7.82 -1.82 -10.50
N ALA A 100 -6.82 -2.69 -10.49
CA ALA A 100 -6.79 -3.92 -11.28
C ALA A 100 -8.03 -4.80 -11.04
N LEU A 101 -8.38 -5.01 -9.76
CA LEU A 101 -9.60 -5.74 -9.38
C LEU A 101 -10.89 -5.09 -9.86
N SER A 102 -10.93 -3.76 -9.86
CA SER A 102 -12.10 -3.02 -10.34
C SER A 102 -12.24 -3.08 -11.85
N LEU A 103 -11.12 -3.18 -12.58
CA LEU A 103 -11.09 -3.37 -14.03
C LEU A 103 -11.52 -4.80 -14.40
N GLU A 104 -11.00 -5.82 -13.71
CA GLU A 104 -11.38 -7.21 -13.95
C GLU A 104 -12.88 -7.44 -13.74
N LYS A 105 -13.49 -6.83 -12.71
CA LYS A 105 -14.95 -6.90 -12.50
C LYS A 105 -15.77 -6.34 -13.66
N LYS A 106 -15.16 -5.49 -14.49
CA LYS A 106 -15.76 -4.93 -15.70
C LYS A 106 -15.34 -5.70 -16.97
N GLY A 107 -14.64 -6.82 -16.82
CA GLY A 107 -14.11 -7.61 -17.94
C GLY A 107 -12.91 -6.98 -18.62
N VAL A 108 -12.21 -6.03 -17.99
CA VAL A 108 -11.06 -5.33 -18.58
C VAL A 108 -9.76 -5.95 -18.08
N LYS A 109 -8.89 -6.34 -19.02
CA LYS A 109 -7.57 -6.92 -18.71
C LYS A 109 -6.62 -5.83 -18.21
N SER A 110 -5.73 -6.20 -17.29
CA SER A 110 -4.69 -5.29 -16.82
C SER A 110 -3.36 -5.98 -16.54
N THR A 111 -2.27 -5.22 -16.70
CA THR A 111 -0.94 -5.62 -16.26
C THR A 111 -0.43 -4.64 -15.22
N VAL A 112 -0.13 -5.13 -14.02
CA VAL A 112 0.45 -4.35 -12.92
C VAL A 112 1.97 -4.49 -12.92
N PHE A 113 2.67 -3.37 -13.03
CA PHE A 113 4.12 -3.28 -12.92
C PHE A 113 4.51 -2.76 -11.53
N ASP A 114 5.41 -3.46 -10.83
CA ASP A 114 5.85 -3.05 -9.50
C ASP A 114 7.35 -3.30 -9.29
N THR A 115 8.02 -2.37 -8.62
CA THR A 115 9.45 -2.43 -8.33
C THR A 115 9.79 -3.29 -7.10
N GLY A 116 8.78 -3.72 -6.34
CA GLY A 116 8.96 -4.46 -5.10
C GLY A 116 9.70 -5.77 -5.33
N MET A 117 10.86 -5.94 -4.72
CA MET A 117 11.59 -7.21 -4.80
C MET A 117 10.87 -8.34 -4.03
N HIS A 118 10.40 -8.06 -2.82
CA HIS A 118 9.92 -9.08 -1.88
C HIS A 118 8.41 -9.31 -1.88
N GLY A 119 7.66 -8.60 -2.71
CA GLY A 119 6.22 -8.70 -2.80
C GLY A 119 5.62 -7.40 -3.28
N LEU A 120 4.30 -7.43 -3.50
CA LEU A 120 3.49 -6.26 -3.76
C LEU A 120 3.14 -5.56 -2.45
N GLY A 121 2.31 -4.52 -2.53
CA GLY A 121 1.76 -3.78 -1.40
C GLY A 121 2.42 -2.42 -1.16
N GLY A 122 3.58 -2.15 -1.76
CA GLY A 122 4.29 -0.87 -1.61
C GLY A 122 4.53 -0.50 -0.14
N ARG A 123 3.82 0.52 0.36
CA ARG A 123 3.87 0.97 1.76
C ARG A 123 3.24 -0.01 2.77
N MET A 124 2.68 -1.13 2.31
CA MET A 124 2.30 -2.26 3.15
C MET A 124 3.46 -3.25 3.37
N GLY A 125 4.69 -2.85 3.06
CA GLY A 125 5.84 -3.74 3.13
C GLY A 125 6.14 -4.24 4.54
N THR A 126 6.24 -5.57 4.65
CA THR A 126 6.69 -6.27 5.86
C THR A 126 8.16 -6.67 5.71
N ARG A 127 8.93 -6.60 6.79
CA ARG A 127 10.29 -7.16 6.88
C ARG A 127 10.29 -8.33 7.85
N VAL A 128 11.09 -9.34 7.51
CA VAL A 128 11.34 -10.51 8.34
C VAL A 128 12.86 -10.56 8.53
N ILE A 129 13.29 -10.66 9.78
CA ILE A 129 14.70 -10.85 10.12
C ILE A 129 14.87 -12.29 10.64
N ASP A 130 15.69 -13.04 9.93
CA ASP A 130 16.17 -14.35 10.33
C ASP A 130 17.44 -14.23 11.21
N PRO A 131 17.72 -15.21 12.10
CA PRO A 131 16.99 -16.45 12.35
C PRO A 131 15.85 -16.31 13.36
N GLN A 132 15.71 -15.16 14.03
CA GLN A 132 14.72 -14.98 15.11
C GLN A 132 13.26 -14.85 14.61
N GLN A 133 13.02 -14.84 13.29
CA GLN A 133 11.73 -14.58 12.65
C GLN A 133 11.03 -13.31 13.20
N LEU A 134 11.80 -12.24 13.42
CA LEU A 134 11.22 -10.97 13.83
C LEU A 134 10.51 -10.32 12.64
N ILE A 135 9.21 -10.12 12.77
CA ILE A 135 8.35 -9.53 11.73
C ILE A 135 7.99 -8.10 12.12
N PHE A 136 8.21 -7.15 11.24
CA PHE A 136 7.77 -5.77 11.45
C PHE A 136 7.31 -5.10 10.16
N ASP A 137 6.27 -4.29 10.29
CA ASP A 137 5.78 -3.41 9.23
C ASP A 137 6.43 -2.04 9.37
N HIS A 138 7.31 -1.73 8.43
CA HIS A 138 8.19 -0.54 8.51
C HIS A 138 7.52 0.74 7.97
N ALA A 139 6.35 0.64 7.35
CA ALA A 139 5.64 1.76 6.75
C ALA A 139 4.21 1.87 7.31
N ALA A 140 3.23 1.18 6.73
CA ALA A 140 1.88 1.13 7.30
C ALA A 140 1.85 0.24 8.54
N GLN A 141 1.78 0.84 9.74
CA GLN A 141 1.81 0.09 11.01
C GLN A 141 0.45 -0.48 11.41
N PHE A 142 -0.62 0.24 11.12
CA PHE A 142 -2.01 -0.15 11.29
C PHE A 142 -2.88 0.65 10.31
N PHE A 143 -4.14 0.27 10.17
CA PHE A 143 -5.13 1.08 9.46
C PHE A 143 -6.46 1.11 10.23
N THR A 144 -7.27 2.13 9.97
CA THR A 144 -8.65 2.22 10.45
C THR A 144 -9.60 2.11 9.25
N VAL A 145 -10.89 1.89 9.53
CA VAL A 145 -11.91 1.71 8.51
C VAL A 145 -13.01 2.73 8.74
N SER A 146 -13.27 3.55 7.71
CA SER A 146 -14.35 4.53 7.70
C SER A 146 -15.25 4.42 6.46
N ASP A 147 -14.75 3.82 5.37
CA ASP A 147 -15.50 3.60 4.13
C ASP A 147 -16.15 2.20 4.13
N SER A 148 -17.44 2.13 3.83
CA SER A 148 -18.21 0.88 3.86
C SER A 148 -17.77 -0.14 2.81
N ARG A 149 -17.21 0.30 1.67
CA ARG A 149 -16.67 -0.59 0.64
C ARG A 149 -15.36 -1.20 1.09
N PHE A 150 -14.52 -0.42 1.78
CA PHE A 150 -13.29 -0.92 2.37
C PHE A 150 -13.59 -1.85 3.56
N SER A 151 -14.64 -1.58 4.35
CA SER A 151 -15.08 -2.48 5.43
C SER A 151 -15.30 -3.90 4.94
N LYS A 152 -16.01 -4.10 3.81
CA LYS A 152 -16.24 -5.44 3.25
C LYS A 152 -14.94 -6.19 2.92
N LEU A 153 -13.91 -5.48 2.48
CA LEU A 153 -12.60 -6.08 2.22
C LEU A 153 -11.88 -6.45 3.52
N VAL A 154 -12.04 -5.64 4.56
CA VAL A 154 -11.50 -5.93 5.89
C VAL A 154 -12.22 -7.10 6.52
N ASP A 155 -13.54 -7.21 6.38
CA ASP A 155 -14.34 -8.35 6.82
C ASP A 155 -13.86 -9.64 6.14
N TYR A 156 -13.65 -9.61 4.83
CA TYR A 156 -13.03 -10.74 4.10
C TYR A 156 -11.66 -11.12 4.70
N TRP A 157 -10.80 -10.15 4.98
CA TRP A 157 -9.51 -10.44 5.60
C TRP A 157 -9.62 -10.96 7.04
N LEU A 158 -10.60 -10.50 7.82
CA LEU A 158 -10.87 -10.98 9.18
C LEU A 158 -11.31 -12.46 9.12
N GLU A 159 -12.24 -12.79 8.23
CA GLU A 159 -12.73 -14.15 8.02
C GLU A 159 -11.61 -15.11 7.59
N LYS A 160 -10.68 -14.64 6.75
CA LYS A 160 -9.49 -15.39 6.33
C LYS A 160 -8.37 -15.42 7.37
N GLY A 161 -8.52 -14.73 8.51
CA GLY A 161 -7.49 -14.61 9.54
C GLY A 161 -6.23 -13.86 9.09
N LEU A 162 -6.35 -13.01 8.08
CA LEU A 162 -5.23 -12.22 7.52
C LEU A 162 -5.02 -10.91 8.29
N VAL A 163 -6.09 -10.34 8.86
CA VAL A 163 -6.02 -9.18 9.75
C VAL A 163 -6.64 -9.50 11.10
N ARG A 164 -6.29 -8.70 12.10
CA ARG A 164 -6.92 -8.70 13.44
C ARG A 164 -6.99 -7.29 13.97
N GLU A 165 -7.93 -7.07 14.90
CA GLU A 165 -7.96 -5.82 15.66
C GLU A 165 -6.73 -5.73 16.58
N TRP A 166 -6.15 -4.54 16.66
CA TRP A 166 -4.97 -4.22 17.45
C TRP A 166 -5.35 -3.28 18.61
N GLN A 167 -5.19 -3.79 19.83
CA GLN A 167 -5.50 -3.09 21.08
C GLN A 167 -4.30 -2.30 21.64
N GLY A 168 -3.32 -1.96 20.79
CA GLY A 168 -2.14 -1.22 21.22
C GLY A 168 -2.45 0.24 21.58
N LEU A 169 -1.76 0.74 22.60
CA LEU A 169 -1.85 2.14 23.00
C LEU A 169 -1.08 3.02 22.00
N VAL A 170 -1.77 4.05 21.52
CA VAL A 170 -1.17 5.12 20.71
C VAL A 170 -1.35 6.40 21.49
N GLY A 171 -0.30 7.20 21.61
CA GLY A 171 -0.28 8.39 22.44
C GLY A 171 0.78 9.39 22.01
N GLN A 172 0.78 10.53 22.67
CA GLN A 172 1.79 11.56 22.53
C GLN A 172 2.84 11.40 23.62
N LEU A 173 4.12 11.55 23.27
CA LEU A 173 5.20 11.69 24.24
C LEU A 173 5.47 13.18 24.43
N GLU A 174 5.18 13.69 25.62
CA GLU A 174 5.37 15.09 25.98
C GLU A 174 6.79 15.36 26.50
N LEU A 175 7.14 16.66 26.59
CA LEU A 175 8.36 17.10 27.24
C LEU A 175 8.45 16.55 28.67
N GLY A 176 9.63 16.07 29.05
CA GLY A 176 9.83 15.37 30.32
C GLY A 176 9.48 13.87 30.30
N GLY A 177 9.13 13.31 29.14
CA GLY A 177 8.95 11.87 28.96
C GLY A 177 7.59 11.33 29.39
N ARG A 178 6.62 12.21 29.65
CA ARG A 178 5.25 11.81 30.00
C ARG A 178 4.51 11.32 28.75
N PHE A 179 4.03 10.08 28.79
CA PHE A 179 3.17 9.53 27.74
C PHE A 179 1.70 9.84 28.04
N VAL A 180 0.99 10.39 27.06
CA VAL A 180 -0.44 10.69 27.13
C VAL A 180 -1.17 9.87 26.06
N PRO A 181 -1.99 8.87 26.43
CA PRO A 181 -2.77 8.09 25.47
C PRO A 181 -3.73 8.98 24.68
N LEU A 182 -3.79 8.78 23.37
CA LEU A 182 -4.84 9.38 22.54
C LEU A 182 -6.16 8.64 22.79
N PRO A 183 -7.31 9.33 22.78
CA PRO A 183 -8.61 8.69 22.88
C PRO A 183 -8.78 7.63 21.77
N SER A 184 -9.28 6.46 22.14
CA SER A 184 -9.63 5.44 21.15
C SER A 184 -10.90 5.90 20.41
N SER A 185 -10.78 6.17 19.11
CA SER A 185 -11.91 6.66 18.29
C SER A 185 -12.43 5.62 17.30
N GLN A 186 -11.55 4.75 16.77
CA GLN A 186 -11.92 3.71 15.82
C GLN A 186 -11.06 2.46 16.03
N PRO A 187 -11.61 1.25 15.77
CA PRO A 187 -10.83 0.03 15.73
C PRO A 187 -9.63 0.17 14.79
N ARG A 188 -8.47 -0.28 15.26
CA ARG A 188 -7.23 -0.33 14.46
C ARG A 188 -6.99 -1.76 14.06
N PHE A 189 -6.64 -1.98 12.80
CA PHE A 189 -6.36 -3.31 12.27
C PHE A 189 -4.89 -3.43 11.86
N ILE A 190 -4.33 -4.62 12.09
CA ILE A 190 -3.00 -5.01 11.64
C ILE A 190 -3.06 -6.33 10.88
N GLY A 191 -2.11 -6.56 9.99
CA GLY A 191 -1.91 -7.88 9.39
C GLY A 191 -1.36 -8.87 10.41
N VAL A 192 -1.91 -10.09 10.44
CA VAL A 192 -1.53 -11.12 11.42
C VAL A 192 -0.07 -11.53 11.27
N ASN A 193 0.41 -11.64 10.03
CA ASN A 193 1.80 -11.97 9.68
C ASN A 193 2.48 -10.79 8.94
N GLY A 194 2.16 -9.58 9.39
CA GLY A 194 2.50 -8.31 8.73
C GLY A 194 1.49 -7.89 7.66
N MET A 195 1.65 -6.66 7.14
CA MET A 195 0.74 -6.04 6.18
C MET A 195 0.85 -6.57 4.75
N ARG A 196 2.04 -7.01 4.31
CA ARG A 196 2.29 -7.42 2.91
C ARG A 196 1.40 -8.56 2.42
N PRO A 197 1.12 -9.63 3.21
CA PRO A 197 0.18 -10.68 2.81
C PRO A 197 -1.20 -10.18 2.34
N LEU A 198 -1.67 -9.04 2.83
CA LEU A 198 -2.96 -8.47 2.41
C LEU A 198 -2.94 -8.11 0.92
N ALA A 199 -1.83 -7.55 0.42
CA ALA A 199 -1.68 -7.23 -1.00
C ALA A 199 -1.70 -8.50 -1.87
N ASN A 200 -1.05 -9.58 -1.42
CA ASN A 200 -1.05 -10.84 -2.15
C ASN A 200 -2.44 -11.49 -2.18
N SER A 201 -3.21 -11.37 -1.09
CA SER A 201 -4.57 -11.93 -1.00
C SER A 201 -5.56 -11.30 -1.99
N LEU A 202 -5.26 -10.09 -2.49
CA LEU A 202 -6.09 -9.44 -3.50
C LEU A 202 -5.97 -10.11 -4.88
N LEU A 203 -4.88 -10.84 -5.12
CA LEU A 203 -4.61 -11.44 -6.43
C LEU A 203 -4.87 -12.95 -6.48
N SER A 204 -5.17 -13.59 -5.34
CA SER A 204 -5.31 -15.04 -5.29
C SER A 204 -6.50 -15.58 -6.10
N GLU A 205 -7.45 -14.72 -6.47
CA GLU A 205 -8.67 -15.08 -7.17
C GLU A 205 -8.85 -14.31 -8.50
N THR A 206 -7.77 -13.75 -9.05
CA THR A 206 -7.81 -12.99 -10.30
C THR A 206 -7.37 -13.85 -11.48
N SER A 207 -8.03 -13.68 -12.62
CA SER A 207 -7.77 -14.35 -13.90
C SER A 207 -7.37 -13.39 -15.02
N MET A 208 -7.70 -12.11 -14.90
CA MET A 208 -7.46 -11.07 -15.92
C MET A 208 -6.40 -10.03 -15.51
N VAL A 209 -5.75 -10.25 -14.37
CA VAL A 209 -4.68 -9.38 -13.84
C VAL A 209 -3.34 -10.09 -13.99
N ASN A 210 -2.49 -9.56 -14.85
CA ASN A 210 -1.10 -9.97 -14.94
C ASN A 210 -0.23 -9.09 -14.02
N VAL A 211 0.81 -9.66 -13.41
CA VAL A 211 1.73 -8.90 -12.55
C VAL A 211 3.17 -9.12 -12.99
N VAL A 212 3.87 -8.02 -13.24
CA VAL A 212 5.28 -8.02 -13.64
C VAL A 212 6.12 -7.37 -12.56
N ARG A 213 6.94 -8.19 -11.88
CA ARG A 213 7.80 -7.79 -10.76
C ARG A 213 9.10 -8.61 -10.73
N PRO A 214 10.23 -8.02 -10.31
CA PRO A 214 10.44 -6.58 -10.15
C PRO A 214 10.51 -5.90 -11.53
N CYS A 215 9.80 -4.78 -11.70
CA CYS A 215 9.84 -4.00 -12.94
C CYS A 215 9.65 -2.50 -12.64
N TRP A 216 10.64 -1.71 -13.04
CA TRP A 216 10.58 -0.25 -13.00
C TRP A 216 10.34 0.29 -14.40
N ILE A 217 9.13 0.79 -14.65
CA ILE A 217 8.82 1.47 -15.91
C ILE A 217 9.54 2.83 -15.93
N SER A 218 10.56 2.93 -16.77
CA SER A 218 11.40 4.12 -16.90
C SER A 218 10.86 5.13 -17.92
N LYS A 219 10.04 4.68 -18.88
CA LYS A 219 9.55 5.53 -19.97
C LYS A 219 8.16 5.12 -20.43
N LEU A 220 7.37 6.12 -20.81
CA LEU A 220 6.02 6.04 -21.36
C LEU A 220 6.00 6.82 -22.67
N ASP A 221 5.91 6.13 -23.80
CA ASP A 221 5.88 6.76 -25.11
C ASP A 221 4.51 6.56 -25.76
N PRO A 222 3.79 7.64 -26.12
CA PRO A 222 2.60 7.51 -26.94
C PRO A 222 3.01 7.21 -28.39
N PHE A 223 2.52 6.12 -28.95
CA PHE A 223 2.78 5.76 -30.35
C PHE A 223 1.60 4.98 -30.93
N ASN A 224 1.21 5.33 -32.15
CA ASN A 224 0.14 4.68 -32.91
C ASN A 224 -1.17 4.44 -32.13
N GLY A 225 -1.58 5.40 -31.30
CA GLY A 225 -2.82 5.31 -30.50
C GLY A 225 -2.70 4.53 -29.18
N MET A 226 -1.52 4.03 -28.83
CA MET A 226 -1.26 3.25 -27.63
C MET A 226 -0.12 3.83 -26.78
N TRP A 227 -0.03 3.38 -25.54
CA TRP A 227 1.08 3.66 -24.63
C TRP A 227 2.09 2.52 -24.67
N HIS A 228 3.32 2.84 -25.07
CA HIS A 228 4.44 1.91 -25.08
C HIS A 228 5.26 2.12 -23.81
N LEU A 229 5.37 1.05 -23.02
CA LEU A 229 6.09 1.05 -21.75
C LEU A 229 7.48 0.45 -21.95
N SER A 230 8.49 1.03 -21.32
CA SER A 230 9.83 0.42 -21.29
C SER A 230 10.54 0.57 -19.94
N GLU A 231 11.43 -0.39 -19.67
CA GLU A 231 12.36 -0.40 -18.53
C GLU A 231 13.78 -0.35 -19.09
N ASN A 232 14.49 0.76 -18.87
CA ASN A 232 15.84 1.00 -19.35
C ASN A 232 16.00 0.72 -20.85
N GLY A 233 15.02 1.15 -21.65
CA GLY A 233 14.98 0.93 -23.10
C GLY A 233 14.43 -0.44 -23.54
N LYS A 234 14.27 -1.40 -22.63
CA LYS A 234 13.64 -2.70 -22.92
C LYS A 234 12.11 -2.55 -22.97
N PRO A 235 11.43 -2.92 -24.06
CA PRO A 235 9.97 -2.89 -24.15
C PRO A 235 9.32 -3.79 -23.07
N ARG A 236 8.24 -3.29 -22.47
CA ARG A 236 7.47 -3.96 -21.41
C ARG A 236 5.98 -4.12 -21.75
N GLY A 237 5.55 -3.68 -22.92
CA GLY A 237 4.21 -3.88 -23.44
C GLY A 237 3.61 -2.61 -24.03
N GLU A 238 2.45 -2.78 -24.63
CA GLU A 238 1.66 -1.74 -25.27
C GLU A 238 0.25 -1.79 -24.68
N PHE A 239 -0.31 -0.63 -24.35
CA PHE A 239 -1.55 -0.51 -23.58
C PHE A 239 -2.44 0.59 -24.12
N ASP A 240 -3.74 0.35 -24.18
CA ASP A 240 -4.74 1.35 -24.58
C ASP A 240 -4.80 2.50 -23.57
N ALA A 241 -4.63 2.18 -22.29
CA ALA A 241 -4.64 3.16 -21.21
C ALA A 241 -3.61 2.81 -20.15
N ILE A 242 -3.15 3.83 -19.44
CA ILE A 242 -2.23 3.69 -18.31
C ILE A 242 -2.85 4.29 -17.05
N VAL A 243 -2.63 3.62 -15.92
CA VAL A 243 -2.93 4.14 -14.59
C VAL A 243 -1.63 4.22 -13.81
N ILE A 244 -1.29 5.43 -13.37
CA ILE A 244 -0.14 5.65 -12.49
C ILE A 244 -0.64 5.57 -11.04
N ALA A 245 -0.25 4.51 -10.34
CA ALA A 245 -0.60 4.21 -8.96
C ALA A 245 0.66 4.07 -8.07
N HIS A 246 1.70 4.82 -8.41
CA HIS A 246 2.94 4.93 -7.64
C HIS A 246 2.95 6.17 -6.74
N ASN A 247 3.88 6.21 -5.79
CA ASN A 247 4.04 7.32 -4.84
C ASN A 247 5.48 7.84 -4.88
#